data_AF-A0A3B8Z193-F1
#
_entry.id   AF-A0A3B8Z193-F1
#
_cell.length_a   1.000
_cell.length_b   1.000
_cell.length_c   1.000
_cell.angle_alpha   90.00
_cell.angle_beta   90.00
_cell.angle_gamma   90.00
#
_symmetry.space_group_name_H-M   'P 1'
#
loop_
_entity.id
_entity.type
_entity.pdbx_description
1 polymer ?
#
loop_
_entity_poly.entity_id
_entity_poly.type
_entity_poly.pdbx_seq_one_letter_code
_entity_poly.pdbx_strand_id
1 'polypeptide(L)'
;MPIEVSTHATPSESDWAILFASWLLVTTASLGSLFFSEVMELPPCSLCWAQRVFMFPLAIILLRGLLPYDPGVVRYALPLAAIGGLIAFYHLLLQIGVIPESAAPCRQGVSCAEAQLQVLGFVSIPMLSLVVFAMVTGLLWQLKRRQSS
;
A
#
# COMPACT_ATOMS: atom_id res chain seq x y z
N MET A 1 43.76 0.69 22.40
CA MET A 1 42.33 1.07 22.33
C MET A 1 41.74 0.31 21.16
N PRO A 2 41.04 -0.82 21.38
CA PRO A 2 40.40 -1.54 20.29
C PRO A 2 39.22 -0.70 19.78
N ILE A 3 39.19 -0.48 18.47
CA ILE A 3 38.08 0.14 17.76
C ILE A 3 36.94 -0.90 17.78
N GLU A 4 35.85 -0.62 18.50
CA GLU A 4 34.62 -1.39 18.36
C GLU A 4 34.09 -1.17 16.94
N VAL A 5 34.36 -2.14 16.07
CA VAL A 5 33.73 -2.23 14.77
C VAL A 5 32.26 -2.55 15.05
N SER A 6 31.39 -1.54 14.94
CA SER A 6 29.94 -1.72 14.96
C SER A 6 29.57 -2.82 13.98
N THR A 7 29.20 -3.98 14.51
CA THR A 7 28.71 -5.12 13.76
C THR A 7 27.41 -4.69 13.09
N HIS A 8 27.48 -4.27 11.83
CA HIS A 8 26.30 -4.27 10.97
C HIS A 8 25.87 -5.73 10.85
N ALA A 9 24.91 -6.14 11.69
CA ALA A 9 24.28 -7.44 11.59
C ALA A 9 23.84 -7.64 10.14
N THR A 10 24.42 -8.64 9.48
CA THR A 10 24.02 -9.00 8.12
C THR A 10 22.54 -9.34 8.15
N PRO A 11 21.71 -8.75 7.27
CA PRO A 11 20.28 -9.02 7.25
C PRO A 11 20.04 -10.54 7.15
N SER A 12 19.12 -11.07 7.95
CA SER A 12 18.51 -12.36 7.66
C SER A 12 17.96 -12.33 6.22
N GLU A 13 18.41 -13.24 5.35
CA GLU A 13 17.99 -13.28 3.94
C GLU A 13 16.46 -13.30 3.80
N SER A 14 15.79 -13.99 4.73
CA SER A 14 14.33 -14.05 4.79
C SER A 14 13.68 -12.70 5.13
N ASP A 15 14.27 -11.95 6.06
CA ASP A 15 13.69 -10.68 6.51
C ASP A 15 13.88 -9.58 5.46
N TRP A 16 15.02 -9.61 4.76
CA TRP A 16 15.25 -8.77 3.59
C TRP A 16 14.26 -9.13 2.47
N ALA A 17 14.04 -10.42 2.20
CA ALA A 17 13.10 -10.86 1.17
C ALA A 17 11.65 -10.44 1.46
N ILE A 18 11.20 -10.50 2.71
CA ILE A 18 9.86 -10.03 3.12
C ILE A 18 9.71 -8.52 2.86
N LEU A 19 10.73 -7.74 3.21
CA LEU A 19 10.71 -6.30 3.00
C LEU A 19 10.76 -5.95 1.50
N PHE A 20 11.58 -6.67 0.73
CA PHE A 20 11.64 -6.54 -0.73
C PHE A 20 10.30 -6.88 -1.40
N ALA A 21 9.66 -7.99 -1.01
CA ALA A 21 8.35 -8.37 -1.51
C ALA A 21 7.29 -7.30 -1.20
N SER A 22 7.32 -6.74 0.02
CA SER A 22 6.44 -5.64 0.42
C SER A 22 6.65 -4.41 -0.46
N TRP A 23 7.91 -4.01 -0.68
CA TRP A 23 8.27 -2.89 -1.54
C TRP A 23 7.82 -3.12 -2.99
N LEU A 24 8.03 -4.32 -3.53
CA LEU A 24 7.67 -4.67 -4.90
C LEU A 24 6.16 -4.53 -5.11
N LEU A 25 5.35 -5.10 -4.21
CA LEU A 25 3.89 -5.02 -4.26
C LEU A 25 3.38 -3.57 -4.28
N VAL A 26 3.85 -2.73 -3.35
CA VAL A 26 3.43 -1.32 -3.26
C VAL A 26 3.89 -0.51 -4.47
N THR A 27 5.11 -0.77 -4.96
CA THR A 27 5.65 -0.07 -6.13
C THR A 27 4.89 -0.43 -7.40
N THR A 28 4.62 -1.72 -7.64
CA THR A 28 3.79 -2.16 -8.77
C THR A 28 2.39 -1.57 -8.71
N ALA A 29 1.76 -1.54 -7.53
CA ALA A 29 0.46 -0.91 -7.36
C ALA A 29 0.49 0.61 -7.63
N SER A 30 1.56 1.29 -7.20
CA SER A 30 1.76 2.73 -7.43
C SER A 30 1.93 3.05 -8.90
N LEU A 31 2.76 2.28 -9.61
CA LEU A 31 2.95 2.42 -11.05
C LEU A 31 1.66 2.09 -11.81
N GLY A 32 0.95 1.03 -11.43
CA GLY A 32 -0.36 0.71 -12.02
C GLY A 32 -1.37 1.83 -11.83
N SER A 33 -1.44 2.40 -10.63
CA SER A 33 -2.29 3.56 -10.35
C SER A 33 -1.95 4.76 -11.25
N LEU A 34 -0.67 5.09 -11.42
CA LEU A 34 -0.25 6.18 -12.31
C LEU A 34 -0.54 5.87 -13.78
N PHE A 35 -0.34 4.63 -14.22
CA PHE A 35 -0.65 4.20 -15.57
C PHE A 35 -2.13 4.38 -15.91
N PHE A 36 -3.03 4.04 -15.00
CA PHE A 36 -4.46 4.26 -15.20
C PHE A 36 -4.83 5.75 -15.31
N SER A 37 -4.19 6.65 -14.56
CA SER A 37 -4.51 8.08 -14.67
C SER A 37 -3.86 8.79 -15.84
N GLU A 38 -2.58 8.51 -16.11
CA GLU A 38 -1.83 9.26 -17.13
C GLU A 38 -1.92 8.66 -18.53
N VAL A 39 -2.05 7.33 -18.64
CA VAL A 39 -2.02 6.63 -19.93
C VAL A 39 -3.43 6.24 -20.39
N MET A 40 -4.27 5.76 -19.47
CA MET A 40 -5.68 5.46 -19.79
C MET A 40 -6.61 6.65 -19.59
N GLU A 41 -6.09 7.81 -19.14
CA GLU A 41 -6.84 9.04 -18.92
C GLU A 41 -8.05 8.87 -17.96
N LEU A 42 -7.91 7.99 -16.96
CA LEU A 42 -8.96 7.75 -15.97
C LEU A 42 -8.71 8.58 -14.71
N PRO A 43 -9.45 9.70 -14.52
CA PRO A 43 -9.23 10.56 -13.39
C PRO A 43 -9.59 9.83 -12.09
N PRO A 44 -8.73 9.88 -11.05
CA PRO A 44 -9.02 9.24 -9.77
C PRO A 44 -10.12 9.98 -9.02
N CYS A 45 -11.00 9.24 -8.37
CA CYS A 45 -11.96 9.80 -7.43
C CYS A 45 -11.27 10.27 -6.13
N SER A 46 -11.98 11.01 -5.28
CA SER A 46 -11.41 11.54 -4.02
C SER A 46 -10.92 10.44 -3.05
N LEU A 47 -11.59 9.28 -3.03
CA LEU A 47 -11.17 8.11 -2.24
C LEU A 47 -9.94 7.41 -2.82
N CYS A 48 -9.87 7.25 -4.15
CA CYS A 48 -8.65 6.77 -4.83
C CYS A 48 -7.46 7.70 -4.55
N TRP A 49 -7.71 9.01 -4.55
CA TRP A 49 -6.67 9.98 -4.21
C TRP A 49 -6.20 9.82 -2.77
N ALA A 50 -7.12 9.63 -1.82
CA ALA A 50 -6.76 9.31 -0.44
C ALA A 50 -5.91 8.04 -0.36
N GLN A 51 -6.25 6.96 -1.08
CA GLN A 51 -5.42 5.75 -1.14
C GLN A 51 -4.00 6.03 -1.68
N ARG A 52 -3.86 6.85 -2.74
CA ARG A 52 -2.55 7.25 -3.29
C ARG A 52 -1.68 7.96 -2.26
N VAL A 53 -2.27 8.83 -1.43
CA VAL A 53 -1.55 9.54 -0.35
C VAL A 53 -0.93 8.56 0.65
N PHE A 54 -1.54 7.41 0.90
CA PHE A 54 -0.95 6.37 1.76
C PHE A 54 0.00 5.43 1.00
N MET A 55 -0.30 5.13 -0.27
CA MET A 55 0.44 4.15 -1.05
C MET A 55 1.79 4.67 -1.57
N PHE A 56 1.84 5.90 -2.09
CA PHE A 56 3.06 6.43 -2.71
C PHE A 56 4.19 6.68 -1.71
N PRO A 57 3.94 7.30 -0.53
CA PRO A 57 4.99 7.43 0.48
C PRO A 57 5.44 6.07 1.02
N LEU A 58 4.53 5.09 1.10
CA LEU A 58 4.85 3.74 1.55
C LEU A 58 5.90 3.07 0.64
N ALA A 59 5.81 3.25 -0.68
CA ALA A 59 6.82 2.75 -1.63
C ALA A 59 8.22 3.32 -1.32
N ILE A 60 8.31 4.63 -1.06
CA ILE A 60 9.57 5.31 -0.75
C ILE A 60 10.11 4.89 0.62
N ILE A 61 9.24 4.81 1.63
CA ILE A 61 9.60 4.38 2.98
C ILE A 61 10.19 2.97 2.96
N LEU A 62 9.52 2.02 2.27
CA LEU A 62 10.00 0.66 2.15
C LEU A 62 11.31 0.57 1.36
N LEU A 63 11.48 1.36 0.31
CA LEU A 63 12.74 1.44 -0.44
C LEU A 63 13.89 1.91 0.46
N ARG A 64 13.66 2.95 1.26
CA ARG A 64 14.65 3.47 2.20
C ARG A 64 15.02 2.46 3.28
N GLY A 65 14.07 1.64 3.71
CA GLY A 65 14.31 0.52 4.62
C GLY A 65 15.04 -0.66 3.97
N LEU A 66 15.09 -0.73 2.64
CA LEU A 66 15.81 -1.78 1.92
C LEU A 66 17.28 -1.41 1.66
N LEU A 67 17.57 -0.11 1.48
CA LEU A 67 18.86 0.41 1.04
C LEU A 67 19.33 1.61 1.90
N PRO A 68 20.26 1.42 2.87
CA PRO A 68 20.68 0.16 3.48
C PRO A 68 19.55 -0.50 4.29
N TYR A 69 19.65 -1.82 4.52
CA TYR A 69 18.63 -2.55 5.26
C TYR A 69 18.42 -1.99 6.68
N ASP A 70 17.23 -1.47 6.94
CA ASP A 70 16.79 -0.93 8.22
C ASP A 70 15.46 -1.58 8.62
N PRO A 71 15.47 -2.57 9.53
CA PRO A 71 14.26 -3.24 10.02
C PRO A 71 13.32 -2.29 10.79
N GLY A 72 13.81 -1.14 11.28
CA GLY A 72 13.03 -0.14 12.00
C GLY A 72 11.93 0.51 11.15
N VAL A 73 12.04 0.43 9.82
CA VAL A 73 11.05 0.95 8.85
C VAL A 73 9.64 0.41 9.10
N VAL A 74 9.53 -0.82 9.61
CA VAL A 74 8.27 -1.52 9.85
C VAL A 74 7.35 -0.75 10.81
N ARG A 75 7.93 0.01 11.76
CA ARG A 75 7.18 0.81 12.75
C ARG A 75 6.33 1.89 12.11
N TYR A 76 6.79 2.46 10.99
CA TYR A 76 6.10 3.53 10.28
C TYR A 76 5.34 3.00 9.05
N ALA A 77 5.89 1.99 8.37
CA ALA A 77 5.26 1.40 7.20
C ALA A 77 3.96 0.64 7.56
N LEU A 78 3.93 -0.08 8.69
CA LEU A 78 2.76 -0.87 9.09
C LEU A 78 1.49 -0.04 9.35
N PRO A 79 1.51 1.03 10.19
CA PRO A 79 0.32 1.84 10.39
C PRO A 79 -0.12 2.55 9.10
N LEU A 80 0.83 2.98 8.26
CA LEU A 80 0.52 3.62 6.98
C LEU A 80 -0.19 2.66 6.02
N ALA A 81 0.31 1.42 5.91
CA ALA A 81 -0.32 0.36 5.11
C ALA A 81 -1.72 -0.02 5.65
N ALA A 82 -1.86 -0.10 6.97
CA ALA A 82 -3.13 -0.43 7.61
C ALA A 82 -4.20 0.65 7.36
N ILE A 83 -3.84 1.94 7.51
CA ILE A 83 -4.77 3.05 7.26
C ILE A 83 -5.17 3.09 5.78
N GLY A 84 -4.21 2.96 4.86
CA GLY A 84 -4.49 2.85 3.43
C GLY A 84 -5.43 1.68 3.11
N GLY A 85 -5.22 0.53 3.76
CA GLY A 85 -6.09 -0.64 3.65
C GLY A 85 -7.51 -0.41 4.16
N LEU A 86 -7.69 0.31 5.28
CA LEU A 86 -9.03 0.67 5.79
C LEU A 86 -9.77 1.58 4.81
N ILE A 87 -9.09 2.54 4.19
CA ILE A 87 -9.68 3.41 3.16
C ILE A 87 -10.05 2.60 1.91
N ALA A 88 -9.19 1.66 1.50
CA ALA A 88 -9.49 0.76 0.38
C ALA A 88 -10.70 -0.15 0.67
N PHE A 89 -10.81 -0.64 1.91
CA PHE A 89 -11.94 -1.45 2.35
C PHE A 89 -13.24 -0.65 2.34
N TYR A 90 -13.22 0.57 2.87
CA TYR A 90 -14.36 1.49 2.82
C TYR A 90 -14.77 1.81 1.38
N HIS A 91 -13.81 2.02 0.48
CA HIS A 91 -14.09 2.27 -0.93
C HIS A 91 -14.72 1.05 -1.60
N LEU A 92 -14.25 -0.17 -1.29
CA LEU A 92 -14.87 -1.40 -1.78
C LEU A 92 -16.32 -1.53 -1.28
N LEU A 93 -16.60 -1.23 -0.01
CA LEU A 93 -17.94 -1.27 0.58
C LEU A 93 -18.92 -0.29 -0.10
N LEU A 94 -18.44 0.91 -0.46
CA LEU A 94 -19.21 1.85 -1.28
C LEU A 94 -19.48 1.29 -2.67
N GLN A 95 -18.46 0.75 -3.33
CA GLN A 95 -18.54 0.19 -4.68
C GLN A 95 -19.56 -0.96 -4.80
N ILE A 96 -19.64 -1.82 -3.80
CA ILE A 96 -20.58 -2.96 -3.78
C ILE A 96 -21.98 -2.56 -3.29
N GLY A 97 -22.22 -1.28 -2.97
CA GLY A 97 -23.52 -0.77 -2.54
C GLY A 97 -23.93 -1.10 -1.10
N VAL A 98 -23.01 -1.61 -0.28
CA VAL A 98 -23.27 -1.84 1.16
C VAL A 98 -23.40 -0.52 1.90
N ILE A 99 -22.62 0.49 1.50
CA ILE A 99 -22.70 1.85 2.03
C ILE A 99 -23.37 2.74 0.98
N PRO A 100 -24.37 3.55 1.35
CA PRO A 100 -25.05 4.43 0.41
C PRO A 100 -24.10 5.53 -0.08
N GLU A 101 -24.22 5.92 -1.34
CA GLU A 101 -23.39 6.96 -1.97
C GLU A 101 -23.47 8.31 -1.22
N SER A 102 -24.59 8.60 -0.54
CA SER A 102 -24.75 9.78 0.32
C SER A 102 -23.73 9.88 1.47
N ALA A 103 -23.13 8.75 1.88
CA ALA A 103 -22.09 8.72 2.89
C ALA A 103 -20.68 8.93 2.29
N ALA A 104 -20.54 8.92 0.96
CA ALA A 104 -19.25 9.11 0.31
C ALA A 104 -18.76 10.56 0.49
N PRO A 105 -17.46 10.78 0.75
CA PRO A 105 -16.87 12.12 0.84
C PRO A 105 -16.74 12.83 -0.52
N CYS A 106 -17.27 12.23 -1.58
CA CYS A 106 -17.07 12.63 -2.97
C CYS A 106 -18.07 13.74 -3.31
N ARG A 107 -17.64 15.00 -3.18
CA ARG A 107 -18.49 16.19 -3.42
C ARG A 107 -18.27 16.86 -4.78
N GLN A 108 -17.11 16.62 -5.42
CA GLN A 108 -16.68 17.23 -6.68
C GLN A 108 -15.89 16.19 -7.49
N GLY A 109 -16.19 16.01 -8.78
CA GLY A 109 -15.48 15.09 -9.68
C GLY A 109 -16.21 13.77 -9.94
N VAL A 110 -15.45 12.74 -10.34
CA VAL A 110 -15.98 11.41 -10.68
C VAL A 110 -16.54 10.68 -9.45
N SER A 111 -17.63 9.92 -9.64
CA SER A 111 -18.26 9.17 -8.54
C SER A 111 -17.30 8.10 -8.01
N CYS A 112 -17.31 7.94 -6.68
CA CYS A 112 -16.57 6.89 -5.98
C CYS A 112 -17.37 5.59 -5.84
N ALA A 113 -18.64 5.58 -6.25
CA ALA A 113 -19.48 4.39 -6.26
C ALA A 113 -19.52 3.73 -7.65
N GLU A 114 -19.27 4.51 -8.71
CA GLU A 114 -19.27 4.00 -10.08
C GLU A 114 -17.96 3.28 -10.44
N ALA A 115 -18.09 2.10 -11.05
CA ALA A 115 -16.94 1.35 -11.56
C ALA A 115 -16.45 1.99 -12.87
N GLN A 116 -15.45 2.86 -12.79
CA GLN A 116 -14.83 3.45 -13.99
C GLN A 116 -14.09 2.40 -14.84
N LEU A 117 -13.57 1.34 -14.19
CA LEU A 117 -12.89 0.21 -14.82
C LEU A 117 -13.21 -1.10 -14.11
N GLN A 118 -13.54 -2.12 -14.90
CA GLN A 118 -13.57 -3.51 -14.48
C GLN A 118 -12.50 -4.28 -15.28
N VAL A 119 -11.35 -4.51 -14.66
CA VAL A 119 -10.33 -5.39 -15.22
C VAL A 119 -10.91 -6.81 -15.18
N LEU A 120 -10.90 -7.51 -16.32
CA LEU A 120 -11.48 -8.87 -16.46
C LEU A 120 -12.99 -8.96 -16.15
N GLY A 121 -13.74 -7.84 -16.15
CA GLY A 121 -15.19 -7.81 -15.93
C GLY A 121 -15.64 -7.98 -14.46
N PHE A 122 -14.72 -8.16 -13.51
CA PHE A 122 -15.04 -8.33 -12.09
C PHE A 122 -14.05 -7.61 -11.14
N VAL A 123 -12.82 -7.36 -11.58
CA VAL A 123 -11.78 -6.79 -10.72
C VAL A 123 -11.79 -5.27 -10.83
N SER A 124 -12.24 -4.61 -9.77
CA SER A 124 -12.23 -3.15 -9.66
C SER A 124 -10.89 -2.64 -9.11
N ILE A 125 -10.55 -1.39 -9.41
CA ILE A 125 -9.35 -0.71 -8.88
C ILE A 125 -9.33 -0.71 -7.33
N PRO A 126 -10.45 -0.46 -6.62
CA PRO A 126 -10.50 -0.56 -5.16
C PRO A 126 -10.20 -1.97 -4.62
N MET A 127 -10.61 -3.02 -5.34
CA MET A 127 -10.31 -4.39 -4.93
C MET A 127 -8.82 -4.70 -5.02
N LEU A 128 -8.17 -4.29 -6.12
CA LEU A 128 -6.72 -4.47 -6.31
C LEU A 128 -5.91 -3.76 -5.24
N SER A 129 -6.23 -2.50 -4.95
CA SER A 129 -5.54 -1.73 -3.91
C SER A 129 -5.73 -2.36 -2.52
N LEU A 130 -6.93 -2.84 -2.19
CA LEU A 130 -7.20 -3.53 -0.93
C LEU A 130 -6.34 -4.79 -0.77
N VAL A 131 -6.23 -5.61 -1.83
CA VAL A 131 -5.40 -6.83 -1.80
C VAL A 131 -3.94 -6.46 -1.54
N VAL A 132 -3.41 -5.44 -2.21
CA VAL A 132 -2.02 -5.00 -2.01
C VAL A 132 -1.79 -4.50 -0.59
N PHE A 133 -2.67 -3.63 -0.06
CA PHE A 133 -2.55 -3.14 1.31
C PHE A 133 -2.66 -4.29 2.34
N ALA A 134 -3.54 -5.26 2.11
CA ALA A 134 -3.69 -6.42 2.99
C ALA A 134 -2.43 -7.31 2.98
N MET A 135 -1.89 -7.61 1.79
CA MET A 135 -0.66 -8.40 1.65
C MET A 135 0.53 -7.70 2.32
N VAL A 136 0.72 -6.41 2.05
CA VAL A 136 1.81 -5.63 2.61
C VAL A 136 1.69 -5.52 4.13
N THR A 137 0.49 -5.28 4.65
CA THR A 137 0.24 -5.26 6.10
C THR A 137 0.57 -6.61 6.74
N GLY A 138 0.18 -7.72 6.11
CA GLY A 138 0.48 -9.08 6.58
C GLY A 138 1.98 -9.39 6.59
N LEU A 139 2.69 -9.03 5.52
CA LEU A 139 4.15 -9.20 5.41
C LEU A 139 4.90 -8.37 6.46
N LEU A 140 4.54 -7.08 6.60
CA LEU A 140 5.14 -6.21 7.60
C LEU A 140 4.84 -6.66 9.02
N TRP A 141 3.65 -7.20 9.27
CA TRP A 141 3.31 -7.76 10.58
C TRP A 141 4.09 -9.04 10.90
N GLN A 142 4.28 -9.91 9.90
CA GLN A 142 5.14 -11.09 10.06
C GLN A 142 6.58 -10.70 10.36
N LEU A 143 7.11 -9.69 9.65
CA LEU A 143 8.45 -9.17 9.90
C LEU A 143 8.57 -8.55 11.30
N LYS A 144 7.58 -7.77 11.74
CA LYS A 144 7.52 -7.23 13.11
C LYS A 144 7.55 -8.32 14.18
N ARG A 145 6.84 -9.44 13.96
CA ARG A 145 6.84 -10.58 14.88
C ARG A 145 8.22 -11.23 14.98
N ARG A 146 8.89 -11.44 13.83
CA ARG A 146 10.25 -12.00 13.78
C ARG A 146 11.29 -11.14 14.49
N GLN A 147 11.17 -9.81 14.38
CA GLN A 147 12.06 -8.87 15.06
C GLN A 147 11.86 -8.77 16.58
N SER A 148 10.70 -9.22 17.08
CA SER A 148 10.35 -9.19 18.50
C SER A 148 10.63 -10.50 19.22
N SER A 149 10.94 -11.57 18.48
CA SER A 149 11.37 -12.88 18.98
C SER A 149 12.88 -12.94 19.12
#